data_AF-A0A7X5XYF1-F1
#
_entry.id   AF-A0A7X5XYF1-F1
#
_cell.length_a   1.000
_cell.length_b   1.000
_cell.length_c   1.000
_cell.angle_alpha   90.00
_cell.angle_beta   90.00
_cell.angle_gamma   90.00
#
_symmetry.space_group_name_H-M   'P 1'
#
loop_
_entity.id
_entity.type
_entity.pdbx_description
1 polymer ?
#
loop_
_entity_poly.entity_id
_entity_poly.type
_entity_poly.pdbx_seq_one_letter_code
_entity_poly.pdbx_strand_id
1 'polypeptide(L)'
;MITQLVDAMLSLTALMEEESERLARTPYIRELGEIADAKLRLAGRIEAEVARLKRENPEDWLETLEPEAREKLSDASRALRDASIVNSRILSRQIELSAEMMAAIASEAQRLTGSRSTTYSACGGLYGMDAPAPISVNARL
;
A
#
# COMPACT_ATOMS: atom_id res chain seq x y z
N MET A 1 29.28 -11.44 1.95
CA MET A 1 28.16 -12.12 1.26
C MET A 1 26.81 -11.59 1.70
N ILE A 2 26.53 -11.46 3.00
CA ILE A 2 25.24 -10.92 3.47
C ILE A 2 25.02 -9.41 3.23
N THR A 3 26.09 -8.68 2.97
CA THR A 3 26.08 -7.23 2.74
C THR A 3 25.07 -6.83 1.67
N GLN A 4 24.97 -7.57 0.56
CA GLN A 4 24.03 -7.27 -0.51
C GLN A 4 22.55 -7.38 -0.09
N LEU A 5 22.25 -8.35 0.78
CA LEU A 5 20.91 -8.53 1.35
C LEU A 5 20.60 -7.38 2.32
N VAL A 6 21.52 -7.11 3.25
CA VAL A 6 21.38 -6.01 4.22
C VAL A 6 21.23 -4.66 3.51
N ASP A 7 22.05 -4.37 2.51
CA ASP A 7 21.99 -3.12 1.74
C ASP A 7 20.65 -2.98 1.00
N ALA A 8 20.14 -4.06 0.41
CA ALA A 8 18.84 -4.05 -0.26
C ALA A 8 17.69 -3.81 0.73
N MET A 9 17.77 -4.41 1.93
CA MET A 9 16.80 -4.20 3.00
C MET A 9 16.82 -2.77 3.53
N LEU A 10 18.00 -2.21 3.81
CA LEU A 10 18.14 -0.83 4.25
C LEU A 10 17.66 0.17 3.19
N SER A 11 17.96 -0.10 1.92
CA SER A 11 17.47 0.72 0.80
C SER A 11 15.95 0.68 0.70
N LEU A 12 15.34 -0.50 0.90
CA LEU A 12 13.89 -0.64 0.90
C LEU A 12 13.27 0.08 2.11
N THR A 13 13.87 -0.04 3.30
CA THR A 13 13.45 0.68 4.51
C THR A 13 13.43 2.19 4.26
N ALA A 14 14.52 2.76 3.74
CA ALA A 14 14.62 4.19 3.47
C ALA A 14 13.52 4.66 2.48
N LEU A 15 13.25 3.87 1.44
CA LEU A 15 12.20 4.16 0.47
C LEU A 15 10.79 4.08 1.08
N MET A 16 10.55 3.13 2.00
CA MET A 16 9.30 3.00 2.75
C MET A 16 9.07 4.17 3.70
N GLU A 17 10.12 4.65 4.36
CA GLU A 17 10.09 5.83 5.25
C GLU A 17 9.83 7.11 4.45
N GLU A 18 10.53 7.31 3.34
CA GLU A 18 10.32 8.44 2.45
C GLU A 18 8.89 8.49 1.91
N GLU A 19 8.37 7.36 1.44
CA GLU A 19 6.98 7.31 0.95
C GLU A 19 5.99 7.60 2.10
N SER A 20 6.23 7.06 3.30
CA SER A 20 5.40 7.33 4.48
C SER A 20 5.38 8.81 4.82
N GLU A 21 6.53 9.48 4.80
CA GLU A 21 6.62 10.92 5.05
C GLU A 21 5.85 11.73 3.99
N ARG A 22 5.99 11.36 2.71
CA ARG A 22 5.29 12.04 1.62
C ARG A 22 3.77 11.84 1.72
N LEU A 23 3.33 10.61 1.97
CA LEU A 23 1.90 10.28 2.12
C LEU A 23 1.28 10.94 3.35
N ALA A 24 2.04 11.10 4.44
CA ALA A 24 1.56 11.85 5.61
C ALA A 24 1.27 13.32 5.30
N ARG A 25 1.98 13.93 4.35
CA ARG A 25 1.84 15.34 3.97
C ARG A 25 0.83 15.56 2.85
N THR A 26 0.71 14.63 1.91
CA THR A 26 -0.15 14.81 0.73
C THR A 26 -0.76 13.47 0.30
N PRO A 27 -2.09 13.39 0.13
CA PRO A 27 -2.76 12.15 -0.24
C PRO A 27 -2.50 11.70 -1.68
N TYR A 28 -2.02 12.59 -2.56
CA TYR A 28 -1.70 12.28 -3.95
C TYR A 28 -0.25 12.65 -4.27
N ILE A 29 0.50 11.67 -4.75
CA ILE A 29 1.90 11.81 -5.18
C ILE A 29 1.96 11.33 -6.64
N ARG A 30 2.38 12.19 -7.55
CA ARG A 30 2.45 11.87 -8.98
C ARG A 30 3.42 10.72 -9.27
N GLU A 31 4.53 10.67 -8.53
CA GLU A 31 5.60 9.68 -8.68
C GLU A 31 5.34 8.37 -7.91
N LEU A 32 4.14 8.15 -7.34
CA LEU A 32 3.85 6.97 -6.51
C LEU A 32 4.07 5.65 -7.28
N GLY A 33 3.80 5.63 -8.59
CA GLY A 33 4.06 4.48 -9.45
C GLY A 33 5.56 4.15 -9.54
N GLU A 34 6.41 5.16 -9.68
CA GLU A 34 7.88 4.98 -9.74
C GLU A 34 8.44 4.47 -8.40
N ILE A 35 7.89 4.97 -7.28
CA ILE A 35 8.22 4.50 -5.93
C ILE A 35 7.81 3.03 -5.76
N ALA A 36 6.61 2.66 -6.19
CA ALA A 36 6.13 1.28 -6.13
C ALA A 36 7.02 0.32 -6.95
N ASP A 37 7.40 0.72 -8.16
CA ASP A 37 8.29 -0.07 -9.02
C ASP A 37 9.69 -0.23 -8.41
N ALA A 38 10.22 0.81 -7.78
CA ALA A 38 11.50 0.74 -7.08
C ALA A 38 11.45 -0.22 -5.89
N LYS A 39 10.35 -0.23 -5.12
CA LYS A 39 10.12 -1.18 -4.03
C LYS A 39 10.05 -2.62 -4.54
N LEU A 40 9.31 -2.85 -5.63
CA LEU A 40 9.21 -4.18 -6.26
C LEU A 40 10.58 -4.71 -6.70
N ARG A 41 11.43 -3.86 -7.29
CA ARG A 41 12.80 -4.24 -7.67
C ARG A 41 13.65 -4.62 -6.45
N LEU A 42 13.58 -3.84 -5.37
CA LEU A 42 14.32 -4.13 -4.14
C LEU A 42 13.82 -5.39 -3.43
N ALA A 43 12.50 -5.61 -3.39
CA ALA A 43 11.91 -6.83 -2.86
C ALA A 43 12.36 -8.07 -3.64
N GLY A 44 12.30 -8.02 -4.98
CA GLY A 44 12.80 -9.10 -5.84
C GLY A 44 14.30 -9.37 -5.64
N ARG A 45 15.11 -8.34 -5.40
CA ARG A 45 16.53 -8.49 -5.06
C ARG A 45 16.71 -9.18 -3.71
N ILE A 46 15.97 -8.79 -2.67
CA ILE A 46 16.01 -9.43 -1.35
C ILE A 46 15.65 -10.91 -1.47
N GLU A 47 14.58 -11.25 -2.19
CA GLU A 47 14.16 -12.64 -2.42
C GLU A 47 15.22 -13.45 -3.14
N ALA A 48 15.83 -12.90 -4.20
CA ALA A 48 16.89 -13.56 -4.96
C ALA A 48 18.13 -13.84 -4.09
N GLU A 49 18.53 -12.88 -3.25
CA GLU A 49 19.67 -13.02 -2.34
C GLU A 49 19.40 -14.08 -1.26
N VAL A 50 18.20 -14.07 -0.66
CA VAL A 50 17.80 -15.12 0.30
C VAL A 50 17.78 -16.49 -0.37
N ALA A 51 17.23 -16.59 -1.58
CA ALA A 51 17.22 -17.85 -2.34
C ALA A 51 18.62 -18.31 -2.75
N ARG A 52 19.56 -17.39 -3.00
CA ARG A 52 20.97 -17.72 -3.22
C ARG A 52 21.60 -18.29 -1.95
N LEU A 53 21.45 -17.60 -0.81
CA LEU A 53 22.04 -18.02 0.48
C LEU A 53 21.52 -19.39 0.93
N LYS A 54 20.22 -19.66 0.75
CA LYS A 54 19.62 -20.98 1.03
C LYS A 54 20.18 -22.10 0.13
N ARG A 55 20.53 -21.80 -1.12
CA ARG A 55 21.14 -22.78 -2.03
C ARG A 55 22.60 -23.04 -1.70
N GLU A 56 23.33 -22.00 -1.28
CA GLU A 56 24.74 -22.09 -0.90
C GLU A 56 24.93 -22.85 0.42
N ASN A 57 23.99 -22.71 1.37
CA ASN A 57 24.05 -23.38 2.67
C ASN A 57 22.67 -24.00 3.02
N PRO A 58 22.43 -25.28 2.66
CA PRO A 58 21.14 -25.95 2.84
C PRO A 58 20.76 -26.23 4.30
N GLU A 59 21.75 -26.41 5.18
CA GLU A 59 21.59 -26.84 6.59
C GLU A 59 21.25 -25.70 7.57
N ASP A 60 20.76 -24.55 7.06
CA ASP A 60 20.50 -23.29 7.78
C ASP A 60 21.64 -22.26 7.67
N TRP A 61 21.63 -21.53 6.55
CA TRP A 61 22.56 -20.44 6.26
C TRP A 61 22.62 -19.35 7.34
N LEU A 62 21.57 -19.15 8.15
CA LEU A 62 21.58 -18.18 9.24
C LEU A 62 22.54 -18.61 10.36
N GLU A 63 22.61 -19.91 10.65
CA GLU A 63 23.48 -20.48 11.68
C GLU A 63 24.96 -20.36 11.30
N THR A 64 25.25 -20.38 10.00
CA THR A 64 26.62 -20.24 9.45
C THR A 64 27.17 -18.81 9.45
N LEU A 65 26.33 -17.81 9.76
CA LEU A 65 26.76 -16.42 9.81
C LEU A 65 27.56 -16.11 11.08
N GLU A 66 28.62 -15.33 10.90
CA GLU A 66 29.31 -14.67 12.01
C GLU A 66 28.34 -13.85 12.87
N PRO A 67 28.53 -13.77 14.20
CA PRO A 67 27.62 -13.06 15.10
C PRO A 67 27.31 -11.62 14.68
N GLU A 68 28.33 -10.87 14.25
CA GLU A 68 28.18 -9.49 13.78
C GLU A 68 27.31 -9.39 12.52
N ALA A 69 27.46 -10.35 11.60
CA ALA A 69 26.67 -10.41 10.37
C ALA A 69 25.20 -10.75 10.66
N ARG A 70 24.96 -11.63 11.64
CA ARG A 70 23.62 -11.99 12.11
C ARG A 70 22.93 -10.82 12.80
N GLU A 71 23.66 -10.05 13.61
CA GLU A 71 23.15 -8.83 14.26
C GLU A 71 22.73 -7.78 13.21
N LYS A 72 23.59 -7.47 12.24
CA LYS A 72 23.26 -6.53 11.15
C LYS A 72 22.02 -6.95 10.35
N LEU A 73 21.87 -8.24 10.06
CA LEU A 73 20.68 -8.75 9.38
C LEU A 73 19.43 -8.60 10.26
N SER A 74 19.53 -8.93 11.55
CA SER A 74 18.43 -8.80 12.51
C SER A 74 17.96 -7.34 12.60
N ASP A 75 18.90 -6.40 12.68
CA ASP A 75 18.60 -4.96 12.74
C ASP A 75 17.95 -4.46 11.44
N ALA A 76 18.51 -4.82 10.29
CA ALA A 76 17.92 -4.48 8.99
C ALA A 76 16.50 -5.07 8.82
N SER A 77 16.28 -6.32 9.29
CA SER A 77 14.96 -6.97 9.28
C SER A 77 13.95 -6.22 10.13
N ARG A 78 14.36 -5.80 11.33
CA ARG A 78 13.51 -5.07 12.26
C ARG A 78 13.14 -3.70 11.70
N ALA A 79 14.13 -2.95 11.20
CA ALA A 79 13.91 -1.65 10.59
C ALA A 79 12.94 -1.73 9.40
N LEU A 80 13.13 -2.69 8.49
CA LEU A 80 12.25 -2.90 7.35
C LEU A 80 10.81 -3.24 7.77
N ARG A 81 10.65 -4.12 8.77
CA ARG A 81 9.34 -4.48 9.32
C ARG A 81 8.64 -3.25 9.90
N ASP A 82 9.33 -2.47 10.71
CA ASP A 82 8.75 -1.33 11.40
C ASP A 82 8.34 -0.23 10.41
N ALA A 83 9.19 0.08 9.42
CA ALA A 83 8.86 0.99 8.32
C ALA A 83 7.64 0.49 7.51
N SER A 84 7.55 -0.82 7.26
CA SER A 84 6.42 -1.42 6.54
C SER A 84 5.10 -1.30 7.30
N ILE A 85 5.12 -1.46 8.63
CA ILE A 85 3.93 -1.29 9.49
C ILE A 85 3.45 0.16 9.45
N VAL A 86 4.36 1.13 9.58
CA VAL A 86 4.01 2.55 9.52
C VAL A 86 3.38 2.90 8.17
N ASN A 87 4.01 2.47 7.08
CA ASN A 87 3.54 2.75 5.73
C ASN A 87 2.15 2.16 5.47
N SER A 88 1.92 0.90 5.88
CA SER A 88 0.62 0.24 5.76
C SER A 88 -0.48 0.99 6.54
N ARG A 89 -0.18 1.48 7.76
CA ARG A 89 -1.14 2.25 8.55
C ARG A 89 -1.54 3.56 7.88
N ILE A 90 -0.57 4.27 7.28
CA ILE A 90 -0.83 5.53 6.57
C ILE A 90 -1.72 5.28 5.36
N LEU A 91 -1.41 4.26 4.55
CA LEU A 91 -2.22 3.89 3.39
C LEU A 91 -3.64 3.50 3.78
N SER A 92 -3.81 2.65 4.80
CA SER A 92 -5.14 2.28 5.30
C SER A 92 -5.93 3.50 5.72
N ARG A 93 -5.31 4.44 6.45
CA ARG A 93 -5.99 5.66 6.88
C ARG A 93 -6.40 6.56 5.72
N GLN A 94 -5.57 6.66 4.68
CA GLN A 94 -5.92 7.43 3.48
C GLN A 94 -7.08 6.80 2.70
N ILE A 95 -7.13 5.46 2.60
CA ILE A 95 -8.22 4.74 1.95
C ILE A 95 -9.54 4.98 2.72
N GLU A 96 -9.51 4.87 4.05
CA GLU A 96 -10.66 5.17 4.91
C GLU A 96 -11.15 6.61 4.70
N LEU A 97 -10.24 7.59 4.74
CA LEU A 97 -10.59 9.00 4.54
C LEU A 97 -11.20 9.25 3.14
N SER A 98 -10.64 8.63 2.10
CA SER A 98 -11.17 8.74 0.75
C SER A 98 -12.59 8.15 0.65
N ALA A 99 -12.85 7.03 1.31
CA ALA A 99 -14.18 6.43 1.39
C ALA A 99 -15.17 7.33 2.15
N GLU A 100 -14.77 7.89 3.29
CA GLU A 100 -15.57 8.86 4.06
C GLU A 100 -15.91 10.10 3.22
N MET A 101 -14.93 10.64 2.47
CA MET A 101 -15.14 11.78 1.58
C MET A 101 -16.11 11.46 0.44
N MET A 102 -15.98 10.29 -0.22
CA MET A 102 -16.91 9.87 -1.26
C MET A 102 -18.33 9.68 -0.72
N ALA A 103 -18.48 9.14 0.49
CA ALA A 103 -19.79 9.01 1.14
C ALA A 103 -20.41 10.38 1.46
N ALA A 104 -19.61 11.34 1.94
CA ALA A 104 -20.06 12.71 2.16
C ALA A 104 -20.48 13.40 0.85
N ILE A 105 -19.70 13.23 -0.22
CA ILE A 105 -20.04 13.75 -1.56
C ILE A 105 -21.33 13.12 -2.07
N ALA A 106 -21.52 11.80 -1.92
CA ALA A 106 -22.73 11.10 -2.32
C ALA A 106 -23.96 11.62 -1.56
N SER A 107 -23.83 11.81 -0.24
CA SER A 107 -24.88 12.37 0.61
C SER A 107 -25.25 13.80 0.20
N GLU A 108 -24.25 14.64 -0.07
CA GLU A 108 -24.46 16.01 -0.53
C GLU A 108 -25.08 16.06 -1.94
N ALA A 109 -24.65 15.19 -2.85
CA ALA A 109 -25.26 15.03 -4.16
C ALA A 109 -26.73 14.59 -4.03
N GLN A 110 -27.04 13.66 -3.13
CA GLN A 110 -28.42 13.24 -2.85
C GLN A 110 -29.25 14.37 -2.26
N ARG A 111 -28.69 15.17 -1.35
CA ARG A 111 -29.31 16.37 -0.78
C ARG A 111 -29.63 17.43 -1.83
N LEU A 112 -28.68 17.71 -2.73
CA LEU A 112 -28.81 18.74 -3.78
C LEU A 112 -29.74 18.31 -4.92
N THR A 113 -29.67 17.04 -5.32
CA THR A 113 -30.50 16.50 -6.41
C THR A 113 -31.90 16.09 -5.95
N GLY A 114 -32.15 16.05 -4.63
CA GLY A 114 -33.44 15.74 -4.03
C GLY A 114 -34.05 14.39 -4.42
N SER A 115 -33.26 13.51 -5.06
CA SER A 115 -33.82 12.40 -5.83
C SER A 115 -33.91 11.13 -4.98
N ARG A 116 -35.11 10.86 -4.43
CA ARG A 116 -35.61 9.48 -4.37
C ARG A 116 -35.63 8.98 -5.81
N SER A 117 -34.77 8.02 -6.15
CA SER A 117 -34.84 7.37 -7.44
C SER A 117 -36.21 6.73 -7.61
N THR A 118 -37.00 7.24 -8.55
CA THR A 118 -38.27 6.63 -8.95
C THR A 118 -38.03 6.02 -10.32
N THR A 119 -37.59 4.76 -10.35
CA THR A 119 -37.46 4.03 -11.61
C THR A 119 -38.85 3.57 -12.04
N TYR A 120 -39.28 3.95 -13.26
CA TYR A 120 -40.44 3.32 -13.90
C TYR A 120 -40.08 1.89 -14.26
N SER A 121 -40.55 0.92 -13.46
CA SER A 121 -40.59 -0.48 -13.87
C SER A 121 -41.75 -0.68 -14.85
N ALA A 122 -41.52 -1.40 -15.95
CA ALA A 122 -42.54 -1.74 -16.94
C ALA A 122 -43.68 -2.65 -16.40
N CYS A 123 -43.67 -2.99 -15.10
CA CYS A 123 -44.75 -3.67 -14.40
C CYS A 123 -45.13 -2.91 -13.11
N GLY A 124 -45.77 -1.75 -13.23
CA GLY A 124 -46.79 -1.22 -12.31
C GLY A 124 -46.57 -1.17 -10.78
N GLY A 125 -45.36 -1.36 -10.27
CA GLY A 125 -45.07 -1.38 -8.83
C GLY A 125 -44.04 -0.35 -8.42
N LEU A 126 -44.47 0.70 -7.69
CA LEU A 126 -43.58 1.67 -7.05
C LEU A 126 -42.96 1.04 -5.80
N TYR A 127 -41.75 0.49 -5.91
CA TYR A 127 -40.92 0.20 -4.75
C TYR A 127 -39.80 1.25 -4.70
N GLY A 128 -39.83 2.11 -3.68
CA GLY A 128 -38.73 3.04 -3.41
C GLY A 128 -37.54 2.22 -2.94
N MET A 129 -36.50 2.12 -3.76
CA MET A 129 -35.19 1.66 -3.32
C MET A 129 -34.33 2.88 -3.01
N ASP A 130 -33.84 2.98 -1.77
CA ASP A 130 -32.74 3.86 -1.40
C ASP A 130 -31.45 3.32 -2.02
N ALA A 131 -31.27 3.59 -3.31
CA ALA A 131 -29.99 3.41 -3.97
C ALA A 131 -29.23 4.75 -3.95
N PRO A 132 -27.95 4.78 -3.56
CA PRO A 132 -27.14 5.99 -3.63
C PRO A 132 -27.10 6.51 -5.08
N ALA A 133 -27.13 7.83 -5.24
CA ALA A 133 -27.09 8.46 -6.55
C ALA A 133 -25.81 8.06 -7.30
N PRO A 134 -25.88 7.66 -8.58
CA PRO A 134 -24.70 7.22 -9.32
C PRO A 134 -23.73 8.39 -9.54
N ILE A 135 -22.55 8.32 -8.92
CA ILE A 135 -21.46 9.28 -9.15
C ILE A 135 -20.71 8.85 -10.42
N SER A 136 -20.83 9.65 -11.48
CA SER A 136 -20.08 9.45 -12.72
C SER A 136 -18.73 10.15 -12.63
N VAL A 137 -17.62 9.40 -12.56
CA VAL A 137 -16.26 9.97 -12.61
C VAL A 137 -15.73 9.88 -14.04
N ASN A 138 -15.74 11.00 -14.77
CA ASN A 138 -15.07 11.11 -16.07
C ASN A 138 -13.59 11.44 -15.84
N ALA A 139 -12.76 10.43 -15.58
CA ALA A 139 -11.31 10.59 -15.63
C ALA A 139 -10.84 10.41 -17.07
N ARG A 140 -10.47 11.49 -17.76
CA ARG A 140 -9.64 11.41 -18.97
C ARG A 140 -8.16 11.43 -18.52
N LEU A 141 -7.45 10.37 -18.89
CA LEU A 141 -5.99 10.21 -18.75
C LEU A 141 -5.23 11.27 -19.56
#